data_AF-A0AB34SKY3-F1
#
_entry.id   AF-A0AB34SKY3-F1
#
_cell.length_a   1.000
_cell.length_b   1.000
_cell.length_c   1.000
_cell.angle_alpha   90.00
_cell.angle_beta   90.00
_cell.angle_gamma   90.00
#
_symmetry.space_group_name_H-M   'P 1'
#
loop_
_entity.id
_entity.type
_entity.pdbx_description
1 polymer ?
#
loop_
_entity_poly.entity_id
_entity_poly.type
_entity_poly.pdbx_seq_one_letter_code
_entity_poly.pdbx_strand_id
1 'polypeptide(L)'
;MALEAIEEIKQTEAKAKDIVKNANAEAKELVQKAIVEAEKQYNDVLAKAKEKADKLINDAVNMGDKEAEPILAQGRKEAEDISNVSEDKKLNAVKLVVERIVKVHGNS
;
A
#
# COMPACT_ATOMS: atom_id res chain seq x y z
N MET A 1 68.69 12.67 37.82
CA MET A 1 67.71 11.96 38.67
C MET A 1 66.43 12.75 38.91
N ALA A 2 66.40 13.80 39.75
CA ALA A 2 65.14 14.51 40.04
C ALA A 2 64.54 15.28 38.84
N LEU A 3 65.38 15.92 38.03
CA LEU A 3 64.96 16.65 36.82
C LEU A 3 64.41 15.71 35.74
N GLU A 4 65.06 14.56 35.51
CA GLU A 4 64.60 13.55 34.55
C GLU A 4 63.23 12.98 34.93
N ALA A 5 63.01 12.71 36.23
CA ALA A 5 61.71 12.25 36.71
C ALA A 5 60.60 13.29 36.50
N ILE A 6 60.89 14.59 36.66
CA ILE A 6 59.93 15.67 36.41
C ILE A 6 59.61 15.78 34.90
N GLU A 7 60.63 15.67 34.04
CA GLU A 7 60.46 15.66 32.58
C GLU A 7 59.58 14.49 32.12
N GLU A 8 59.80 13.30 32.68
CA GLU A 8 59.06 12.08 32.39
C GLU A 8 57.59 12.17 32.86
N ILE A 9 57.34 12.74 34.03
CA ILE A 9 55.98 13.02 34.52
C ILE A 9 55.25 13.96 33.55
N LYS A 10 55.90 15.05 33.12
CA LYS A 10 55.31 16.03 32.19
C LYS A 10 54.98 15.41 30.83
N GLN A 11 55.84 14.53 30.31
CA GLN A 11 55.57 13.79 29.08
C GLN A 11 54.41 12.80 29.24
N THR A 12 54.31 12.14 30.40
CA THR A 12 53.24 11.20 30.70
C THR A 12 51.89 11.92 30.83
N GLU A 13 51.85 13.09 31.47
CA GLU A 13 50.66 13.94 31.53
C GLU A 13 50.19 14.40 30.15
N ALA A 14 51.12 14.78 29.27
CA ALA A 14 50.80 15.17 27.89
C ALA A 14 50.18 13.99 27.12
N LYS A 15 50.80 12.81 27.19
CA LYS A 15 50.26 11.59 26.56
C LYS A 15 48.89 11.21 27.11
N ALA A 16 48.68 11.30 28.42
CA ALA A 16 47.39 11.04 29.04
C ALA A 16 46.30 12.01 28.54
N LYS A 17 46.63 13.31 28.41
CA LYS A 17 45.72 14.30 27.82
C LYS A 17 45.36 13.97 26.37
N ASP A 18 46.34 13.58 25.57
CA ASP A 18 46.09 13.22 24.17
C ASP A 18 45.22 11.96 24.05
N ILE A 19 45.45 10.95 24.90
CA ILE A 19 44.60 9.75 24.96
C ILE A 19 43.16 10.12 25.29
N VAL A 20 42.93 10.95 26.31
CA VAL A 20 41.57 11.39 26.69
C VAL A 20 40.91 12.21 25.58
N LYS A 21 41.67 13.06 24.89
CA LYS A 21 41.16 13.86 23.77
C LYS A 21 40.76 12.97 22.59
N ASN A 22 41.58 12.00 22.22
CA ASN A 22 41.31 11.07 21.13
C ASN A 22 40.12 10.17 21.46
N ALA A 23 40.06 9.61 22.67
CA ALA A 23 38.91 8.81 23.11
C ALA A 23 37.59 9.59 23.05
N ASN A 24 37.59 10.88 23.41
CA ASN A 24 36.41 11.73 23.30
C ASN A 24 36.03 12.02 21.84
N ALA A 25 37.00 12.16 20.93
CA ALA A 25 36.74 12.35 19.50
C ALA A 25 36.14 11.08 18.89
N GLU A 26 36.73 9.92 19.16
CA GLU A 26 36.24 8.62 18.70
C GLU A 26 34.83 8.32 19.24
N ALA A 27 34.56 8.62 20.51
CA ALA A 27 33.22 8.46 21.08
C ALA A 27 32.18 9.31 20.35
N LYS A 28 32.51 10.57 20.02
CA LYS A 28 31.61 11.45 19.24
C LYS A 28 31.36 10.91 17.84
N GLU A 29 32.40 10.44 17.15
CA GLU A 29 32.26 9.85 15.82
C GLU A 29 31.40 8.59 15.85
N LEU A 30 31.57 7.73 16.86
CA LEU A 30 30.80 6.51 17.01
C LEU A 30 29.31 6.83 17.20
N VAL A 31 29.00 7.81 18.05
CA VAL A 31 27.62 8.27 18.25
C VAL A 31 27.03 8.83 16.94
N GLN A 32 27.79 9.64 16.20
CA GLN A 32 27.32 10.17 14.92
C GLN A 32 27.05 9.07 13.89
N LYS A 33 27.96 8.10 13.77
CA LYS A 33 27.77 6.94 12.88
C LYS A 33 26.54 6.13 13.27
N ALA A 34 26.33 5.88 14.57
CA ALA A 34 25.17 5.17 15.06
C ALA A 34 23.86 5.92 14.75
N ILE A 35 23.83 7.25 14.87
CA ILE A 35 22.66 8.07 14.51
C ILE A 35 22.34 7.94 13.01
N VAL A 36 23.35 8.10 12.15
CA VAL A 36 23.17 7.99 10.69
C VAL A 36 22.70 6.60 10.29
N GLU A 37 23.26 5.56 10.90
CA GLU A 37 22.86 4.18 10.63
C GLU A 37 21.43 3.91 11.12
N ALA A 38 21.05 4.40 12.29
CA ALA A 38 19.69 4.29 12.81
C ALA A 38 18.67 4.99 11.91
N GLU A 39 18.99 6.20 11.45
CA GLU A 39 18.12 6.96 10.53
C GLU A 39 17.96 6.24 9.19
N LYS A 40 19.06 5.68 8.65
CA LYS A 40 19.01 4.85 7.44
C LYS A 40 18.14 3.62 7.63
N GLN A 41 18.33 2.87 8.72
CA GLN A 41 17.52 1.68 9.00
C GLN A 41 16.05 2.02 9.17
N TYR A 42 15.74 3.13 9.86
CA TYR A 42 14.38 3.62 10.02
C TYR A 42 13.72 3.93 8.67
N ASN A 43 14.42 4.69 7.81
CA ASN A 43 13.94 5.04 6.49
C ASN A 43 13.77 3.81 5.58
N ASP A 44 14.68 2.85 5.64
CA ASP A 44 14.58 1.58 4.90
C ASP A 44 13.36 0.76 5.34
N VAL A 45 13.08 0.70 6.64
CA VAL A 45 11.90 0.02 7.19
C VAL A 45 10.61 0.71 6.71
N LEU A 46 10.56 2.04 6.76
CA LEU A 46 9.42 2.80 6.26
C LEU A 46 9.19 2.60 4.76
N ALA A 47 10.25 2.63 3.95
CA ALA A 47 10.16 2.40 2.51
C ALA A 47 9.61 1.00 2.20
N LYS A 48 10.14 -0.03 2.86
CA LYS A 48 9.66 -1.41 2.72
C LYS A 48 8.22 -1.57 3.18
N ALA A 49 7.81 -0.88 4.24
CA ALA A 49 6.44 -0.91 4.72
C ALA A 49 5.47 -0.28 3.71
N LYS A 50 5.84 0.87 3.13
CA LYS A 50 5.06 1.52 2.07
C LYS A 50 4.94 0.63 0.84
N GLU A 51 6.04 0.06 0.36
CA GLU A 51 6.03 -0.83 -0.80
C GLU A 51 5.11 -2.05 -0.58
N LYS A 52 5.12 -2.63 0.63
CA LYS A 52 4.21 -3.73 0.99
C LYS A 52 2.75 -3.28 1.00
N ALA A 53 2.46 -2.10 1.53
CA ALA A 53 1.11 -1.54 1.54
C ALA A 53 0.60 -1.30 0.12
N ASP A 54 1.42 -0.69 -0.74
CA ASP A 54 1.08 -0.43 -2.14
C ASP A 54 0.83 -1.73 -2.91
N LYS A 55 1.67 -2.76 -2.69
CA LYS A 55 1.44 -4.10 -3.25
C LYS A 55 0.11 -4.69 -2.81
N LEU A 56 -0.19 -4.64 -1.52
CA LEU A 56 -1.45 -5.18 -0.99
C LEU A 56 -2.67 -4.47 -1.56
N ILE A 57 -2.62 -3.14 -1.69
CA ILE A 57 -3.69 -2.35 -2.30
C ILE A 57 -3.86 -2.74 -3.77
N ASN A 58 -2.77 -2.80 -4.53
CA ASN A 58 -2.82 -3.16 -5.96
C ASN A 58 -3.35 -4.59 -6.16
N ASP A 59 -2.92 -5.53 -5.32
CA ASP A 59 -3.41 -6.91 -5.36
C ASP A 59 -4.91 -6.98 -5.06
N ALA A 60 -5.39 -6.23 -4.05
CA ALA A 60 -6.80 -6.17 -3.71
C ALA A 60 -7.64 -5.55 -4.85
N VAL A 61 -7.16 -4.49 -5.50
CA VAL A 61 -7.82 -3.88 -6.67
C VAL A 61 -7.88 -4.88 -7.82
N ASN A 62 -6.76 -5.52 -8.16
CA ASN A 62 -6.71 -6.51 -9.24
C ASN A 62 -7.63 -7.71 -8.98
N MET A 63 -7.72 -8.17 -7.73
CA MET A 63 -8.66 -9.22 -7.34
C MET A 63 -10.11 -8.75 -7.49
N GLY A 64 -10.43 -7.55 -6.99
CA GLY A 64 -11.75 -6.96 -7.13
C GLY A 64 -12.19 -6.82 -8.59
N ASP A 65 -11.29 -6.37 -9.46
CA ASP A 65 -11.56 -6.24 -10.90
C ASP A 65 -11.82 -7.60 -11.54
N LYS A 66 -11.01 -8.62 -11.22
CA LYS A 66 -11.22 -10.00 -11.71
C LYS A 66 -12.52 -10.62 -11.22
N GLU A 67 -12.94 -10.32 -9.99
CA GLU A 67 -14.23 -10.79 -9.47
C GLU A 67 -15.40 -10.01 -10.09
N ALA A 68 -15.20 -8.73 -10.44
CA ALA A 68 -16.20 -7.91 -11.10
C ALA A 68 -16.42 -8.29 -12.57
N GLU A 69 -15.39 -8.75 -13.29
CA GLU A 69 -15.49 -9.19 -14.70
C GLU A 69 -16.64 -10.18 -14.97
N PRO A 70 -16.76 -11.33 -14.27
CA PRO A 70 -17.85 -12.28 -14.51
C PRO A 70 -19.21 -11.69 -14.16
N ILE A 71 -19.30 -10.86 -13.12
CA ILE A 71 -20.55 -10.19 -12.72
C ILE A 71 -21.01 -9.24 -13.84
N LEU A 72 -20.08 -8.44 -14.39
CA LEU A 72 -20.36 -7.54 -15.49
C LEU A 72 -20.72 -8.29 -16.77
N ALA A 73 -20.02 -9.39 -17.08
CA ALA A 73 -20.32 -10.22 -18.23
C ALA A 73 -21.72 -10.86 -18.12
N GLN A 74 -22.08 -11.37 -16.95
CA GLN A 74 -23.41 -11.91 -16.68
C GLN A 74 -24.48 -10.83 -16.80
N GLY A 75 -24.29 -9.67 -16.16
CA GLY A 75 -25.25 -8.57 -16.24
C GLY A 75 -25.46 -8.07 -17.68
N ARG A 76 -24.39 -8.02 -18.49
CA ARG A 76 -24.51 -7.69 -19.93
C ARG A 76 -25.33 -8.73 -20.69
N LYS A 77 -25.09 -10.02 -20.44
CA LYS A 77 -25.85 -11.10 -21.07
C LYS A 77 -27.33 -11.04 -20.69
N GLU A 78 -27.64 -10.84 -19.41
CA GLU A 78 -29.02 -10.71 -18.95
C GLU A 78 -29.73 -9.50 -19.58
N ALA A 79 -29.05 -8.36 -19.68
CA ALA A 79 -29.58 -7.18 -20.36
C ALA A 79 -29.84 -7.43 -21.86
N GLU A 80 -28.90 -8.12 -22.52
CA GLU A 80 -29.05 -8.53 -23.92
C GLU A 80 -30.26 -9.46 -24.09
N ASP A 81 -30.40 -10.48 -23.25
CA ASP A 81 -31.53 -11.43 -23.28
C ASP A 81 -32.89 -10.72 -23.09
N ILE A 82 -32.95 -9.70 -22.23
CA ILE A 82 -34.15 -8.88 -22.03
C ILE A 82 -34.44 -8.01 -23.28
N SER A 83 -33.42 -7.38 -23.86
CA SER A 83 -33.61 -6.53 -25.04
C SER A 83 -34.01 -7.33 -26.29
N ASN A 84 -33.42 -8.52 -26.45
CA ASN A 84 -33.60 -9.43 -27.58
C ASN A 84 -34.81 -10.36 -27.44
N VAL A 85 -35.75 -10.06 -26.53
CA VAL A 85 -37.03 -10.79 -26.47
C VAL A 85 -37.70 -10.76 -27.85
N SER A 86 -38.10 -11.96 -28.31
CA SER A 86 -38.65 -12.16 -29.65
C SER A 86 -39.90 -11.32 -29.89
N GLU A 87 -40.04 -10.86 -31.14
CA GLU A 87 -41.18 -10.04 -31.56
C GLU A 87 -42.51 -10.78 -31.38
N ASP A 88 -42.54 -12.10 -31.62
CA ASP A 88 -43.70 -12.94 -31.34
C ASP A 88 -44.14 -12.91 -29.87
N LYS A 89 -43.19 -12.93 -28.92
CA LYS A 89 -43.50 -12.81 -27.49
C LYS A 89 -44.07 -11.43 -27.17
N LYS A 90 -43.49 -10.37 -27.76
CA LYS A 90 -43.97 -8.99 -27.62
C LYS A 90 -45.40 -8.86 -28.15
N LEU A 91 -45.67 -9.37 -29.36
CA LEU A 91 -47.00 -9.34 -29.99
C LEU A 91 -48.03 -10.16 -29.22
N ASN A 92 -47.66 -11.35 -28.72
CA ASN A 92 -48.54 -12.17 -27.88
C ASN A 92 -48.89 -11.47 -26.55
N ALA A 93 -47.93 -10.77 -25.94
CA ALA A 93 -48.19 -9.98 -24.74
C ALA A 93 -49.17 -8.82 -25.03
N VAL A 94 -49.00 -8.10 -26.15
CA VAL A 94 -49.94 -7.06 -26.60
C VAL A 94 -51.34 -7.65 -26.81
N LYS A 95 -51.45 -8.78 -27.51
CA LYS A 95 -52.73 -9.46 -27.76
C LYS A 95 -53.45 -9.84 -26.46
N LEU A 96 -52.73 -10.38 -25.46
CA LEU A 96 -53.29 -10.70 -24.15
C LEU A 96 -53.87 -9.47 -23.44
N VAL A 97 -53.17 -8.32 -23.52
CA VAL A 97 -53.64 -7.06 -22.93
C VAL A 97 -54.91 -6.58 -23.65
N VAL A 98 -54.91 -6.59 -24.99
CA VAL A 98 -56.08 -6.20 -25.80
C VAL A 98 -57.29 -7.09 -25.50
N GLU A 99 -57.13 -8.41 -25.48
CA GLU A 99 -58.21 -9.34 -25.14
C GLU A 99 -58.77 -9.09 -23.75
N ARG A 100 -57.92 -8.73 -22.78
CA ARG A 100 -58.37 -8.42 -21.42
C ARG A 100 -59.19 -7.13 -21.35
N ILE A 101 -58.79 -6.09 -22.08
CA ILE A 101 -59.56 -4.83 -22.18
C ILE A 101 -60.90 -5.09 -22.88
N VAL A 102 -60.89 -5.80 -24.01
CA VAL A 102 -62.10 -6.11 -24.79
C VAL A 102 -63.05 -6.99 -23.99
N LYS A 103 -62.59 -7.96 -23.20
CA LYS A 103 -63.48 -8.78 -22.35
C LYS A 103 -64.10 -8.01 -21.17
N VAL A 104 -63.43 -6.96 -20.69
CA VAL A 104 -63.92 -6.11 -19.60
C VAL A 104 -64.94 -5.07 -20.10
N HIS A 105 -64.80 -4.58 -21.34
CA HIS A 105 -65.68 -3.56 -21.92
C HIS A 105 -66.64 -4.07 -23.01
N GLY A 106 -66.53 -5.33 -23.42
CA GLY A 106 -67.23 -5.92 -24.55
C GLY A 106 -68.43 -6.80 -24.19
N ASN A 107 -68.96 -6.68 -22.96
CA ASN A 107 -70.32 -7.14 -22.68
C ASN A 107 -71.29 -5.99 -23.00
N SER A 108 -71.62 -5.87 -24.28
CA SER A 108 -72.97 -5.51 -24.72
C SER A 108 -73.39 -6.43 -25.86
#